data_AF-A0A934N6Z0-F1
#
_entry.id   AF-A0A934N6Z0-F1
#
_cell.length_a   1.000
_cell.length_b   1.000
_cell.length_c   1.000
_cell.angle_alpha   90.00
_cell.angle_beta   90.00
_cell.angle_gamma   90.00
#
_symmetry.space_group_name_H-M   'P 1'
#
loop_
_entity.id
_entity.type
_entity.pdbx_description
1 polymer ?
#
loop_
_entity_poly.entity_id
_entity_poly.type
_entity_poly.pdbx_seq_one_letter_code
_entity_poly.pdbx_strand_id
1 'polypeptide(L)'
;MPTVDPHAADPTKVTASLVREARSLLRRADKLASAVRGADDLTTTRLVAEARRAVEQLVHQLTHLQQTQQRRAREAIRRGRFPPR
;
A
#
# COMPACT_ATOMS: atom_id res chain seq x y z
N MET A 1 25.75 2.03 -1.34
CA MET A 1 24.27 1.94 -1.23
C MET A 1 23.72 3.23 -1.79
N PRO A 2 23.02 3.24 -2.94
CA PRO A 2 22.49 4.49 -3.48
C PRO A 2 21.32 4.93 -2.59
N THR A 3 21.53 6.03 -1.87
CA THR A 3 20.50 6.73 -1.10
C THR A 3 19.52 7.32 -2.11
N VAL A 4 18.39 6.65 -2.32
CA VAL A 4 17.33 7.18 -3.17
C VAL A 4 16.73 8.37 -2.44
N ASP A 5 17.01 9.58 -2.92
CA ASP A 5 16.38 10.80 -2.42
C ASP A 5 14.85 10.67 -2.57
N PRO A 6 14.08 10.63 -1.47
CA PRO A 6 12.63 10.48 -1.53
C PRO A 6 11.95 11.71 -2.15
N HIS A 7 12.66 12.85 -2.24
CA HIS A 7 12.18 14.09 -2.86
C HIS A 7 12.40 14.20 -4.37
N ALA A 8 13.26 13.36 -4.97
CA ALA A 8 13.48 13.32 -6.42
C ALA A 8 12.57 12.29 -7.13
N ALA A 9 11.89 11.43 -6.38
CA ALA A 9 11.05 10.37 -6.91
C ALA A 9 9.63 10.86 -7.19
N ASP A 10 9.13 10.58 -8.39
CA ASP A 10 7.73 10.81 -8.77
C ASP A 10 6.79 10.22 -7.70
N PRO A 11 5.93 11.04 -7.05
CA PRO A 11 5.07 10.60 -5.95
C PRO A 11 4.15 9.43 -6.34
N THR A 12 3.82 9.32 -7.63
CA THR A 12 3.05 8.20 -8.19
C THR A 12 3.83 6.89 -8.14
N LYS A 13 5.14 6.94 -8.42
CA LYS A 13 6.05 5.79 -8.35
C LYS A 13 6.30 5.38 -6.91
N VAL A 14 6.48 6.35 -6.00
CA VAL A 14 6.61 6.09 -4.56
C VAL A 14 5.36 5.38 -4.04
N THR A 15 4.17 5.92 -4.33
CA THR A 15 2.90 5.32 -3.91
C THR A 15 2.72 3.91 -4.48
N ALA A 16 3.12 3.67 -5.73
CA ALA A 16 3.08 2.33 -6.33
C ALA A 16 4.03 1.33 -5.63
N SER A 17 5.23 1.77 -5.23
CA SER A 17 6.15 0.94 -4.43
C SER A 17 5.54 0.59 -3.08
N LEU A 18 4.99 1.58 -2.38
CA LEU A 18 4.34 1.40 -1.08
C LEU A 18 3.16 0.42 -1.17
N VAL A 19 2.34 0.49 -2.22
CA VAL A 19 1.26 -0.51 -2.44
C VAL A 19 1.84 -1.92 -2.61
N ARG A 20 2.93 -2.08 -3.35
CA ARG A 20 3.57 -3.38 -3.56
C ARG A 20 4.16 -3.93 -2.26
N GLU A 21 4.82 -3.08 -1.48
CA GLU A 21 5.40 -3.42 -0.18
C GLU A 21 4.31 -3.78 0.84
N ALA A 22 3.24 -3.00 0.94
CA ALA A 22 2.11 -3.28 1.82
C ALA A 22 1.43 -4.61 1.45
N ARG A 23 1.26 -4.93 0.16
CA ARG A 23 0.76 -6.26 -0.28
C ARG A 23 1.72 -7.40 0.09
N SER A 24 3.03 -7.15 0.03
CA SER A 24 4.04 -8.11 0.48
C SER A 24 3.94 -8.35 1.98
N LEU A 25 3.75 -7.29 2.76
CA LEU A 25 3.54 -7.37 4.20
C LEU A 25 2.24 -8.13 4.54
N LEU A 26 1.16 -7.88 3.80
CA LEU A 26 -0.11 -8.61 3.99
C LEU A 26 0.09 -10.11 3.80
N ARG A 27 0.77 -10.53 2.73
CA ARG A 27 1.11 -11.94 2.51
C ARG A 27 1.95 -12.54 3.64
N ARG A 28 2.83 -11.76 4.28
CA ARG A 28 3.60 -12.22 5.44
C ARG A 28 2.71 -12.34 6.68
N ALA A 29 1.79 -11.40 6.89
CA ALA A 29 0.80 -11.46 7.96
C ALA A 29 -0.13 -12.67 7.80
N ASP A 30 -0.54 -13.00 6.57
CA ASP A 30 -1.34 -14.20 6.29
C ASP A 30 -0.59 -15.50 6.62
N LYS A 31 0.70 -15.57 6.27
CA LYS A 31 1.57 -16.69 6.65
C LYS A 31 1.71 -16.82 8.16
N LEU A 32 1.92 -15.69 8.85
CA LEU A 32 2.00 -15.65 10.30
C LEU A 32 0.67 -16.13 10.94
N ALA A 33 -0.46 -15.63 10.46
CA ALA A 33 -1.78 -16.06 10.91
C ALA A 33 -2.03 -17.56 10.70
N SER A 34 -1.52 -18.13 9.60
CA SER A 34 -1.57 -19.57 9.38
C SER A 34 -0.69 -20.36 10.34
N ALA A 35 0.50 -19.85 10.68
CA ALA A 35 1.42 -20.52 11.60
C ALA A 35 0.90 -20.52 13.03
N VAL A 36 0.22 -19.44 13.45
CA VAL A 36 -0.25 -19.28 14.83
C VAL A 36 -1.56 -20.03 15.09
N ARG A 37 -2.32 -20.43 14.04
CA ARG A 37 -3.55 -21.24 14.21
C ARG A 37 -3.33 -22.59 14.93
N GLY A 38 -2.12 -23.13 14.89
CA GLY A 38 -1.76 -24.36 15.60
C GLY A 38 -1.16 -24.13 16.99
N ALA A 39 -1.05 -22.87 17.44
CA ALA A 39 -0.56 -22.54 18.76
C ALA A 39 -1.73 -22.47 19.74
N ASP A 40 -1.61 -23.10 20.92
CA ASP A 40 -2.58 -23.02 22.01
C ASP A 40 -2.59 -21.64 22.72
N ASP A 41 -1.92 -20.65 22.15
CA ASP A 41 -1.88 -19.29 22.66
C ASP A 41 -2.91 -18.37 21.96
N LEU A 42 -4.02 -18.17 22.65
CA LEU A 42 -5.10 -17.27 22.23
C LEU A 42 -4.66 -15.80 22.16
N THR A 43 -3.71 -15.36 22.98
CA THR A 43 -3.22 -13.98 22.98
C THR A 43 -2.42 -13.73 21.72
N THR A 44 -1.48 -14.62 21.39
CA THR A 44 -0.70 -14.52 20.14
C THR A 44 -1.61 -14.60 18.92
N THR A 45 -2.63 -15.48 18.93
CA THR A 45 -3.63 -15.56 17.85
C THR A 45 -4.36 -14.23 17.64
N ARG A 46 -4.78 -13.56 18.72
CA ARG A 46 -5.47 -12.26 18.66
C ARG A 46 -4.56 -11.15 18.12
N LEU A 47 -3.34 -11.04 18.64
CA LEU A 47 -2.37 -10.03 18.19
C LEU A 47 -2.05 -10.17 16.70
N VAL A 48 -1.92 -11.41 16.21
CA VAL A 48 -1.67 -11.67 14.79
C VAL A 48 -2.88 -11.30 13.93
N ALA A 49 -4.11 -11.53 14.42
CA ALA A 49 -5.32 -11.10 13.72
C ALA A 49 -5.43 -9.57 13.66
N GLU A 50 -5.08 -8.86 14.73
CA GLU A 50 -5.05 -7.40 14.78
C GLU A 50 -3.98 -6.83 13.84
N ALA A 51 -2.77 -7.38 13.87
CA ALA A 51 -1.68 -6.98 12.97
C ALA A 51 -2.09 -7.18 11.50
N ARG A 52 -2.72 -8.32 11.17
CA ARG A 52 -3.25 -8.56 9.83
C ARG A 52 -4.28 -7.51 9.42
N ARG A 53 -5.26 -7.20 10.27
CA ARG A 53 -6.28 -6.16 9.99
C ARG A 53 -5.66 -4.78 9.77
N ALA A 54 -4.68 -4.40 10.57
CA ALA A 54 -3.97 -3.13 10.40
C ALA A 54 -3.26 -3.06 9.03
N VAL A 55 -2.64 -4.15 8.59
CA VAL A 55 -1.99 -4.24 7.28
C VAL A 55 -3.02 -4.22 6.14
N GLU A 56 -4.17 -4.88 6.30
CA GLU A 56 -5.28 -4.81 5.33
C GLU A 56 -5.78 -3.36 5.13
N GLN A 57 -5.98 -2.63 6.23
CA GLN A 57 -6.35 -1.22 6.18
C GLN A 57 -5.30 -0.35 5.48
N LEU A 58 -4.01 -0.59 5.76
CA LEU A 58 -2.91 0.11 5.10
C LEU A 58 -2.91 -0.13 3.59
N VAL A 59 -3.09 -1.38 3.14
CA VAL A 59 -3.19 -1.71 1.71
C VAL A 59 -4.36 -0.98 1.06
N HIS A 60 -5.51 -0.92 1.73
CA HIS A 60 -6.69 -0.23 1.22
C HIS A 60 -6.42 1.28 1.04
N GLN A 61 -5.88 1.93 2.06
CA GLN A 61 -5.56 3.36 2.04
C GLN A 61 -4.55 3.71 0.94
N LEU A 62 -3.47 2.94 0.81
CA LEU A 62 -2.46 3.17 -0.22
C LEU A 62 -2.99 2.91 -1.63
N THR A 63 -3.86 1.92 -1.81
CA THR A 63 -4.50 1.65 -3.10
C THR A 63 -5.42 2.80 -3.49
N HIS A 64 -6.22 3.32 -2.55
CA HIS A 64 -7.08 4.48 -2.80
C HIS A 64 -6.28 5.73 -3.14
N LEU A 65 -5.16 5.98 -2.44
CA LEU A 65 -4.24 7.07 -2.76
C LEU A 65 -3.67 6.94 -4.17
N GLN A 66 -3.21 5.75 -4.55
CA GLN A 66 -2.69 5.48 -5.89
C GLN A 66 -3.72 5.77 -6.98
N GLN A 67 -4.96 5.29 -6.79
CA GLN A 67 -6.06 5.53 -7.75
C GLN A 67 -6.37 7.01 -7.90
N THR A 68 -6.41 7.74 -6.78
CA THR A 68 -6.66 9.19 -6.77
C THR A 68 -5.57 9.95 -7.53
N GLN A 69 -4.30 9.60 -7.31
CA GLN A 69 -3.16 10.20 -8.02
C GLN A 69 -3.23 9.90 -9.52
N GLN A 70 -3.51 8.65 -9.92
CA GLN A 70 -3.68 8.28 -11.33
C GLN A 70 -4.83 9.04 -11.99
N ARG A 71 -5.96 9.21 -11.30
CA ARG A 71 -7.10 9.99 -11.80
C ARG A 71 -6.70 11.45 -12.04
N ARG A 72 -6.04 12.08 -11.07
CA ARG A 72 -5.55 13.47 -11.19
C ARG A 72 -4.57 13.64 -12.35
N ALA A 73 -3.63 12.71 -12.51
CA ALA A 73 -2.68 12.72 -13.62
C ALA A 73 -3.38 12.63 -14.99
N ARG A 74 -4.37 11.74 -15.13
CA ARG A 74 -5.18 11.62 -16.36
C ARG A 74 -5.99 12.88 -16.65
N GLU A 75 -6.58 13.49 -15.64
CA GLU A 75 -7.32 14.74 -15.79
C GLU A 75 -6.43 15.91 -16.19
N ALA A 76 -5.21 15.99 -15.64
CA ALA A 76 -4.23 17.01 -16.02
C ALA A 76 -3.80 16.87 -17.48
N ILE A 77 -3.55 15.63 -17.94
CA ILE A 77 -3.25 15.34 -19.35
C ILE A 77 -4.42 15.74 -20.25
N ARG A 78 -5.66 15.41 -19.86
CA ARG A 78 -6.86 15.77 -20.63
C ARG A 78 -7.04 17.29 -20.74
N ARG A 79 -6.82 18.03 -19.65
CA ARG A 79 -6.91 19.50 -19.61
C ARG A 79 -5.77 20.17 -20.38
N GLY A 80 -4.55 19.66 -20.30
CA GLY A 80 -3.41 20.16 -21.09
C GLY A 80 -3.55 19.91 -22.60
N ARG A 81 -4.32 18.89 -23.00
CA ARG A 81 -4.63 18.58 -24.40
C ARG A 81 -5.76 19.44 -25.00
N PHE A 82 -6.55 20.11 -24.15
CA PHE A 82 -7.62 21.02 -24.56
C PHE A 82 -7.42 22.39 -23.89
N PRO A 83 -6.55 23.25 -24.43
CA PRO A 83 -6.53 24.65 -23.99
C PRO A 83 -7.88 25.30 -24.31
N PRO A 84 -8.41 26.18 -23.42
CA PRO A 84 -9.57 26.99 -23.76
C PRO A 84 -9.21 27.90 -24.94
N ARG A 85 -10.08 27.93 -25.95
CA ARG A 85 -10.02 28.88 -27.07
C ARG A 85 -10.46 30.27 -26.63
#